data_AF-A0ABD6B6U6-F1
#
_entry.id   AF-A0ABD6B6U6-F1
#
_cell.length_a   1.000
_cell.length_b   1.000
_cell.length_c   1.000
_cell.angle_alpha   90.00
_cell.angle_beta   90.00
_cell.angle_gamma   90.00
#
_symmetry.space_group_name_H-M   'P 1'
#
loop_
_entity.id
_entity.type
_entity.pdbx_description
1 polymer ?
#
loop_
_entity_poly.entity_id
_entity_poly.type
_entity_poly.pdbx_seq_one_letter_code
_entity_poly.pdbx_strand_id
1 'polypeptide(L)'
;MILERALTVATTLALLGSFAFSLIAVRGYWNAPFGDVLRPLPVAFGGFLAASIPGALGAAVPLRYRAVVASAAVLAAFVAAAQGVVLLAGWRRV
;
A
#
# COMPACT_ATOMS: atom_id res chain seq x y z
N MET A 1 -8.93 -24.38 -2.89
CA MET A 1 -8.37 -25.27 -1.82
C MET A 1 -6.83 -25.22 -1.71
N ILE A 2 -6.00 -25.67 -2.67
CA ILE A 2 -4.52 -25.46 -2.61
C ILE A 2 -4.06 -24.23 -3.41
N LEU A 3 -4.59 -24.06 -4.63
CA LEU A 3 -4.25 -22.93 -5.50
C LEU A 3 -4.57 -21.58 -4.87
N GLU A 4 -5.76 -21.43 -4.27
CA GLU A 4 -6.13 -20.19 -3.54
C GLU A 4 -5.19 -19.87 -2.39
N ARG A 5 -4.73 -20.90 -1.67
CA ARG A 5 -3.82 -20.71 -0.52
C ARG A 5 -2.43 -20.32 -1.01
N ALA A 6 -1.95 -20.95 -2.08
CA ALA A 6 -0.71 -20.57 -2.74
C ALA A 6 -0.76 -19.13 -3.27
N LEU A 7 -1.86 -18.74 -3.93
CA LEU A 7 -2.09 -17.37 -4.40
C LEU A 7 -2.11 -16.38 -3.24
N THR A 8 -2.85 -16.68 -2.17
CA THR A 8 -2.93 -15.81 -0.98
C THR A 8 -1.55 -15.59 -0.34
N VAL A 9 -0.77 -16.65 -0.20
CA VAL A 9 0.60 -16.58 0.34
C VAL A 9 1.51 -15.78 -0.59
N ALA A 10 1.47 -16.05 -1.89
CA ALA A 10 2.26 -15.32 -2.89
C ALA A 10 1.92 -13.82 -2.90
N THR A 11 0.64 -13.46 -2.87
CA THR A 11 0.19 -12.07 -2.76
C THR A 11 0.66 -11.43 -1.47
N THR A 12 0.60 -12.15 -0.34
CA THR A 12 1.07 -11.63 0.94
C THR A 12 2.58 -11.36 0.91
N LEU A 13 3.38 -12.27 0.35
CA LEU A 13 4.82 -12.09 0.19
C LEU A 13 5.15 -10.92 -0.74
N ALA A 14 4.44 -10.79 -1.86
CA ALA A 14 4.58 -9.67 -2.77
C ALA A 14 4.29 -8.33 -2.06
N LEU A 15 3.19 -8.26 -1.30
CA LEU A 15 2.83 -7.07 -0.51
C LEU A 15 3.88 -6.75 0.55
N LEU A 16 4.47 -7.76 1.18
CA LEU A 16 5.50 -7.59 2.21
C LEU A 16 6.77 -6.99 1.59
N GLY A 17 7.17 -7.50 0.42
CA GLY A 17 8.24 -6.92 -0.38
C GLY A 17 7.93 -5.48 -0.80
N SER A 18 6.76 -5.23 -1.38
CA SER A 18 6.32 -3.89 -1.80
C SER A 18 6.30 -2.89 -0.65
N PHE A 19 5.86 -3.32 0.54
CA PHE A 19 5.87 -2.49 1.74
C PHE A 19 7.30 -2.12 2.17
N ALA A 20 8.21 -3.09 2.20
CA ALA A 20 9.62 -2.84 2.53
C ALA A 20 10.26 -1.87 1.52
N PHE A 21 10.08 -2.11 0.22
CA PHE A 21 10.57 -1.21 -0.84
C PHE A 21 9.96 0.18 -0.74
N SER A 22 8.67 0.27 -0.39
CA SER A 22 7.99 1.54 -0.20
C SER A 22 8.60 2.37 0.94
N LEU A 23 8.98 1.73 2.05
CA LEU A 23 9.66 2.43 3.16
C LEU A 23 11.04 2.95 2.74
N ILE A 24 11.79 2.12 2.01
CA ILE A 24 13.11 2.51 1.47
C ILE A 24 12.96 3.69 0.50
N ALA A 25 11.98 3.63 -0.41
CA ALA A 25 11.71 4.70 -1.36
C ALA A 25 11.34 6.01 -0.66
N VAL A 26 10.44 5.98 0.32
CA VAL A 26 10.06 7.19 1.08
C VAL A 26 11.26 7.80 1.79
N ARG A 27 12.13 6.97 2.38
CA ARG A 27 13.34 7.44 3.06
C ARG A 27 14.36 8.02 2.07
N GLY A 28 14.53 7.39 0.91
CA GLY A 28 15.47 7.84 -0.13
C GLY A 28 15.07 9.14 -0.82
N TYR A 29 13.76 9.37 -0.98
CA TYR A 29 13.22 10.54 -1.68
C TYR A 29 12.59 11.58 -0.74
N TRP A 30 12.94 11.57 0.56
CA TRP A 30 12.28 12.40 1.57
C TRP A 30 12.28 13.90 1.27
N ASN A 31 13.37 14.40 0.66
CA ASN A 31 13.56 15.81 0.30
C ASN A 31 13.25 16.12 -1.18
N ALA A 32 12.86 15.12 -1.98
CA ALA A 32 12.55 15.32 -3.38
C ALA A 32 11.06 15.68 -3.56
N PRO A 33 10.68 16.44 -4.61
CA PRO A 33 9.27 16.68 -4.92
C PRO A 33 8.48 15.38 -5.16
N PHE A 34 9.17 14.33 -5.63
CA PHE A 34 8.62 12.98 -5.78
C PHE A 34 8.34 12.28 -4.43
N GLY A 35 8.94 12.74 -3.34
CA GLY A 35 8.73 12.20 -1.99
C GLY A 35 7.27 12.31 -1.54
N ASP A 36 6.55 13.36 -1.93
CA ASP A 36 5.13 13.53 -1.59
C ASP A 36 4.22 12.51 -2.29
N VAL A 37 4.63 11.99 -3.45
CA VAL A 37 3.94 10.88 -4.16
C VAL A 37 4.18 9.56 -3.45
N LEU A 38 5.37 9.38 -2.88
CA LEU A 38 5.80 8.13 -2.24
C LEU A 38 5.31 8.00 -0.80
N ARG A 39 5.16 9.11 -0.06
CA ARG A 39 4.74 9.12 1.36
C ARG A 39 3.44 8.34 1.68
N PRO A 40 2.41 8.32 0.82
CA PRO A 40 1.20 7.54 1.06
C PRO A 40 1.36 6.04 0.74
N LEU A 41 2.37 5.64 -0.04
CA LEU A 41 2.53 4.24 -0.47
C LEU A 41 2.74 3.25 0.69
N PRO A 42 3.51 3.55 1.76
CA PRO A 42 3.61 2.64 2.90
C PRO A 42 2.26 2.41 3.57
N VAL A 43 1.41 3.43 3.61
CA VAL A 43 0.06 3.32 4.17
C VAL A 43 -0.82 2.45 3.27
N ALA A 44 -0.70 2.61 1.94
CA ALA A 44 -1.42 1.78 0.97
C ALA A 44 -1.01 0.30 1.08
N PHE A 45 0.28 0.00 0.93
CA PHE A 45 0.79 -1.37 1.01
C PHE A 45 0.61 -1.98 2.39
N GLY A 46 0.84 -1.21 3.46
CA GLY A 46 0.61 -1.64 4.84
C GLY A 46 -0.86 -1.97 5.11
N GLY A 47 -1.79 -1.17 4.58
CA GLY A 47 -3.22 -1.46 4.65
C GLY A 47 -3.59 -2.73 3.88
N PHE A 48 -3.15 -2.89 2.63
CA PHE A 48 -3.42 -4.12 1.88
C PHE A 48 -2.80 -5.36 2.53
N LEU A 49 -1.61 -5.23 3.13
CA LEU A 49 -0.96 -6.28 3.90
C LEU A 49 -1.78 -6.65 5.14
N ALA A 50 -2.20 -5.66 5.93
CA ALA A 50 -3.03 -5.86 7.12
C ALA A 50 -4.41 -6.45 6.80
N ALA A 51 -4.95 -6.20 5.61
CA ALA A 51 -6.17 -6.85 5.11
C ALA A 51 -5.95 -8.31 4.63
N SER A 52 -4.74 -8.62 4.16
CA SER A 52 -4.39 -9.94 3.58
C SER A 52 -3.86 -10.94 4.61
N ILE A 53 -3.11 -10.47 5.62
CA ILE A 53 -2.49 -11.29 6.68
C ILE A 53 -3.51 -12.22 7.37
N PRO A 54 -4.70 -11.76 7.81
CA PRO A 54 -5.64 -12.64 8.49
C PRO A 54 -6.11 -13.81 7.62
N GLY A 55 -6.29 -13.58 6.31
CA GLY A 55 -6.65 -14.62 5.35
C GLY A 55 -5.53 -15.64 5.17
N ALA A 56 -4.27 -15.20 5.14
CA ALA A 56 -3.11 -16.09 5.07
C ALA A 56 -2.94 -16.94 6.35
N LEU A 57 -3.22 -16.36 7.51
CA LEU A 57 -3.12 -17.01 8.83
C LEU A 57 -4.36 -17.85 9.19
N GLY A 58 -5.44 -17.79 8.42
CA GLY A 58 -6.71 -18.45 8.75
C GLY A 58 -7.42 -17.84 9.97
N ALA A 59 -7.07 -16.60 10.35
CA ALA A 59 -7.67 -15.90 11.47
C ALA A 59 -8.97 -15.22 11.05
N ALA A 60 -10.05 -15.46 11.80
CA ALA A 60 -11.31 -14.76 11.60
C ALA A 60 -11.22 -13.35 12.18
N VAL A 61 -11.44 -12.34 11.35
CA VAL A 61 -11.38 -10.93 11.75
C VAL A 61 -12.69 -10.25 11.35
N PRO A 62 -13.25 -9.34 12.19
CA PRO A 62 -14.52 -8.68 11.89
C PRO A 62 -14.53 -7.98 10.53
N LEU A 63 -15.67 -8.01 9.84
CA LEU A 63 -15.85 -7.34 8.55
C LEU A 63 -15.52 -5.84 8.64
N ARG A 64 -15.83 -5.20 9.77
CA ARG A 64 -15.53 -3.79 10.04
C ARG A 64 -14.03 -3.49 9.96
N TYR A 65 -13.18 -4.36 10.50
CA TYR A 65 -11.72 -4.20 10.42
C TYR A 65 -11.25 -4.30 8.97
N ARG A 66 -11.71 -5.32 8.22
CA ARG A 66 -11.34 -5.48 6.81
C ARG A 66 -11.76 -4.28 5.98
N ALA A 67 -12.97 -3.77 6.20
CA ALA A 67 -13.47 -2.58 5.52
C ALA A 67 -12.61 -1.35 5.84
N VAL A 68 -12.35 -1.05 7.12
CA VAL A 68 -11.55 0.11 7.52
C VAL A 68 -10.14 0.06 6.92
N VAL A 69 -9.46 -1.08 7.05
CA VAL A 69 -8.08 -1.23 6.59
C VAL A 69 -8.00 -1.18 5.06
N ALA A 70 -8.94 -1.81 4.35
CA ALA A 70 -8.98 -1.75 2.89
C ALA A 70 -9.34 -0.34 2.38
N SER A 71 -10.31 0.34 3.01
CA SER A 71 -10.67 1.72 2.66
C SER A 71 -9.49 2.68 2.88
N ALA A 72 -8.76 2.54 3.99
CA ALA A 72 -7.56 3.32 4.25
C ALA A 72 -6.46 3.05 3.20
N ALA A 73 -6.28 1.79 2.82
CA ALA A 73 -5.31 1.41 1.78
C ALA A 73 -5.64 2.04 0.43
N VAL A 74 -6.92 1.98 0.03
CA VAL A 74 -7.42 2.57 -1.23
C VAL A 74 -7.31 4.09 -1.19
N LEU A 75 -7.66 4.73 -0.08
CA LEU A 75 -7.52 6.18 0.08
C LEU A 75 -6.05 6.61 -0.07
N ALA A 76 -5.12 5.90 0.58
CA ALA A 76 -3.70 6.18 0.47
C ALA A 76 -3.18 6.01 -0.96
N ALA A 77 -3.62 4.96 -1.67
CA ALA A 77 -3.29 4.77 -3.08
C ALA A 77 -3.86 5.90 -3.95
N PHE A 78 -5.08 6.35 -3.68
CA PHE A 78 -5.69 7.48 -4.38
C PHE A 78 -4.93 8.79 -4.15
N VAL A 79 -4.51 9.07 -2.92
CA VAL A 79 -3.71 10.25 -2.58
C VAL A 79 -2.35 10.19 -3.30
N ALA A 80 -1.68 9.04 -3.32
CA ALA A 80 -0.45 8.86 -4.08
C ALA A 80 -0.66 9.14 -5.58
N ALA A 81 -1.72 8.60 -6.18
CA ALA A 81 -2.06 8.85 -7.57
C ALA A 81 -2.34 10.33 -7.85
N ALA A 82 -3.10 11.01 -6.98
CA ALA A 82 -3.37 12.44 -7.10
C ALA A 82 -2.09 13.28 -7.04
N GLN A 83 -1.19 13.00 -6.10
CA GLN A 83 0.12 13.66 -6.03
C GLN A 83 0.94 13.40 -7.29
N GLY A 84 0.90 12.18 -7.83
CA GLY A 84 1.55 11.82 -9.08
C GLY A 84 1.04 12.65 -10.27
N VAL A 85 -0.28 12.82 -10.39
CA VAL A 85 -0.89 13.66 -11.43
C VAL A 85 -0.46 15.11 -11.29
N VAL A 86 -0.50 15.66 -10.07
CA VAL A 86 -0.08 17.06 -9.81
C VAL A 86 1.39 17.28 -10.18
N LEU A 87 2.26 16.31 -9.87
CA LEU A 87 3.68 16.37 -10.20
C LEU A 87 3.91 16.29 -11.73
N LEU A 88 3.26 15.34 -12.40
CA LEU A 88 3.40 15.14 -13.86
C LEU A 88 2.77 16.27 -14.67
N ALA A 89 1.70 16.89 -14.17
CA ALA A 89 1.05 18.03 -14.80
C ALA A 89 1.86 19.34 -14.66
N GLY A 90 2.98 19.34 -13.94
CA GLY A 90 3.80 20.54 -13.71
C GLY A 90 3.09 21.60 -12.86
N TRP A 91 1.99 21.26 -12.18
CA TRP A 91 1.21 22.18 -11.34
C TRP A 91 1.98 22.57 -10.06
N ARG A 92 2.97 21.77 -9.66
CA ARG A 92 3.96 22.13 -8.65
C ARG A 92 5.23 22.62 -9.33
N ARG A 93 5.63 23.87 -9.03
CA ARG A 93 7.00 24.32 -9.29
C ARG A 93 7.94 23.50 -8.40
N VAL A 94 8.85 22.78 -9.04
CA VAL A 94 10.02 22.17 -8.39
C VAL A 94 11.00 23.26 -8.00
#